data_AF-A0AAD2HEH8-F1
#
_entry.id   AF-A0AAD2HEH8-F1
#
_cell.length_a   1.000
_cell.length_b   1.000
_cell.length_c   1.000
_cell.angle_alpha   90.00
_cell.angle_beta   90.00
_cell.angle_gamma   90.00
#
_symmetry.space_group_name_H-M   'P 1'
#
loop_
_entity.id
_entity.type
_entity.pdbx_description
1 polymer ?
#
loop_
_entity_poly.entity_id
_entity_poly.type
_entity_poly.pdbx_seq_one_letter_code
_entity_poly.pdbx_strand_id
1 'polypeptide(L)'
;MWKPYILNDCGHTFCVDCLVKWLSACLAQHRNTHPHWRPGVPSLPPAFAYEPRNPAIAGMVTWRYQTSQPQYTCPSCRKAMKSRPTEDYTLKALIHVLATSIGQLDPKEMTQSRAKGCAVVSEGPFDSFFGKDR
;
A
#
# COMPACT_ATOMS: atom_id res chain seq x y z
N MET A 1 -17.78 -10.29 -1.64
CA MET A 1 -16.51 -9.91 -0.96
C MET A 1 -15.56 -11.10 -1.01
N TRP A 2 -14.96 -11.41 -2.16
CA TRP A 2 -14.27 -12.70 -2.36
C TRP A 2 -12.80 -12.75 -1.91
N LYS A 3 -12.22 -11.57 -1.67
CA LYS A 3 -10.84 -11.39 -1.21
C LYS A 3 -10.84 -10.39 -0.06
N PRO A 4 -11.13 -10.83 1.17
CA PRO A 4 -11.07 -9.97 2.35
C PRO A 4 -9.62 -9.71 2.78
N TYR A 5 -9.32 -8.47 3.13
CA TYR A 5 -8.03 -8.03 3.65
C TYR A 5 -8.20 -7.34 4.99
N ILE A 6 -7.40 -7.74 5.98
CA ILE A 6 -7.37 -7.16 7.32
C ILE A 6 -6.24 -6.13 7.45
N LEU A 7 -6.54 -5.02 8.11
CA LEU A 7 -5.55 -4.00 8.47
C LEU A 7 -4.90 -4.37 9.81
N ASN A 8 -3.64 -4.81 9.81
CA ASN A 8 -2.97 -5.34 11.00
C ASN A 8 -2.86 -4.33 12.16
N ASP A 9 -2.81 -3.02 11.86
CA ASP A 9 -2.70 -1.97 12.89
C ASP A 9 -4.04 -1.67 13.62
N CYS A 10 -5.18 -2.04 13.05
CA CYS A 10 -6.50 -1.69 13.62
C CYS A 10 -7.59 -2.78 13.52
N GLY A 11 -7.30 -3.94 12.92
CA GLY A 11 -8.20 -5.09 12.83
C GLY A 11 -9.40 -4.94 11.90
N HIS A 12 -9.56 -3.80 11.22
CA HIS A 12 -10.68 -3.62 10.28
C HIS A 12 -10.44 -4.38 8.97
N THR A 13 -11.49 -5.01 8.46
CA THR A 13 -11.44 -5.85 7.26
C THR A 13 -12.25 -5.25 6.13
N PHE A 14 -11.70 -5.28 4.92
CA PHE A 14 -12.33 -4.73 3.71
C PHE A 14 -12.15 -5.67 2.53
N CYS A 15 -12.95 -5.48 1.48
CA CYS A 15 -12.69 -6.14 0.20
C CYS A 15 -11.41 -5.57 -0.45
N VAL A 16 -10.66 -6.37 -1.20
CA VAL A 16 -9.43 -5.92 -1.88
C VAL A 16 -9.67 -4.68 -2.74
N ASP A 17 -10.73 -4.66 -3.55
CA ASP A 17 -11.01 -3.53 -4.46
C ASP A 17 -11.33 -2.24 -3.68
N CYS A 18 -12.07 -2.38 -2.58
CA CYS A 18 -12.44 -1.31 -1.67
C CYS A 18 -11.18 -0.69 -1.06
N LEU A 19 -10.26 -1.54 -0.60
CA LEU A 19 -9.04 -1.13 0.05
C LEU A 19 -8.06 -0.49 -0.94
N VAL A 20 -7.86 -1.08 -2.12
CA VAL A 20 -7.01 -0.53 -3.18
C VAL A 20 -7.50 0.85 -3.61
N LYS A 21 -8.82 1.01 -3.81
CA LYS A 21 -9.44 2.29 -4.16
C LYS A 21 -9.16 3.36 -3.11
N TRP A 22 -9.27 3.00 -1.83
CA TRP A 22 -9.00 3.91 -0.72
C TRP A 22 -7.53 4.34 -0.66
N LEU A 23 -6.60 3.39 -0.71
CA LEU A 23 -5.17 3.69 -0.66
C LEU A 23 -4.73 4.54 -1.86
N SER A 24 -5.33 4.30 -3.03
CA SER A 24 -5.12 5.13 -4.22
C SER A 24 -5.59 6.58 -4.00
N ALA A 25 -6.72 6.77 -3.31
CA ALA A 25 -7.22 8.11 -2.95
C ALA A 25 -6.28 8.82 -1.97
N CYS A 26 -5.76 8.12 -0.94
CA CYS A 26 -4.74 8.67 -0.03
C CYS A 26 -3.49 9.13 -0.78
N LEU A 27 -3.00 8.31 -1.72
CA LEU A 27 -1.84 8.66 -2.53
C LEU A 27 -2.11 9.86 -3.45
N ALA A 28 -3.28 9.93 -4.06
CA ALA A 28 -3.69 11.08 -4.89
C ALA A 28 -3.75 12.37 -4.06
N GLN A 29 -4.35 12.32 -2.86
CA GLN A 29 -4.39 13.46 -1.95
C GLN A 29 -2.97 13.91 -1.55
N HIS A 30 -2.08 12.96 -1.27
CA HIS A 30 -0.70 13.26 -0.94
C HIS A 30 0.02 13.98 -2.09
N ARG A 31 -0.11 13.48 -3.32
CA ARG A 31 0.46 14.11 -4.52
C ARG A 31 -0.06 15.53 -4.74
N ASN A 32 -1.35 15.77 -4.49
CA ASN A 32 -1.95 17.09 -4.64
C ASN A 32 -1.42 18.09 -3.60
N THR A 33 -1.15 17.63 -2.38
CA THR A 33 -0.65 18.47 -1.28
C THR A 33 0.87 18.63 -1.29
N HIS A 34 1.58 17.77 -2.01
CA HIS A 34 3.03 17.81 -2.14
C HIS A 34 3.45 17.80 -3.63
N PRO A 35 3.33 18.93 -4.37
CA PRO A 35 3.60 18.97 -5.82
C PRO A 35 5.05 18.62 -6.22
N HIS A 36 5.99 18.72 -5.28
CA HIS A 36 7.41 18.42 -5.48
C HIS A 36 7.78 17.00 -5.01
N TRP A 37 6.83 16.24 -4.43
CA TRP A 37 7.05 14.86 -4.04
C TRP A 37 7.21 13.96 -5.25
N ARG A 38 8.26 13.13 -5.25
CA ARG A 38 8.52 12.14 -6.29
C ARG A 38 8.58 10.74 -5.66
N PRO A 39 7.84 9.75 -6.19
CA PRO A 39 7.96 8.38 -5.71
C PRO A 39 9.34 7.80 -6.08
N GLY A 40 9.95 7.03 -5.18
CA GLY A 40 11.16 6.25 -5.46
C GLY A 40 12.49 6.98 -5.40
N VAL A 41 12.52 8.27 -5.00
CA VAL A 41 13.77 8.88 -4.55
C VAL A 41 14.10 8.32 -3.18
N PRO A 42 15.28 7.68 -2.98
CA PRO A 42 15.68 7.21 -1.66
C PRO A 42 15.66 8.40 -0.71
N SER A 43 14.99 8.25 0.43
CA SER A 43 15.34 9.07 1.58
C SER A 43 16.77 8.69 1.91
N LEU A 44 17.73 9.49 1.44
CA LEU A 44 19.11 9.45 1.92
C LEU A 44 19.08 9.23 3.47
N PRO A 45 19.90 8.34 4.02
CA PRO A 45 19.93 8.15 5.47
C PRO A 45 20.31 9.47 6.18
N PRO A 46 19.79 9.78 7.38
CA PRO A 46 20.20 10.94 8.15
C PRO A 46 21.72 11.05 8.34
N ALA A 47 22.44 9.93 8.29
CA ALA A 47 23.90 9.87 8.32
C ALA A 47 24.58 10.59 7.15
N PHE A 48 23.96 10.63 5.97
CA PHE A 48 24.44 11.39 4.81
C PHE A 48 23.91 12.84 4.79
N ALA A 49 23.01 13.19 5.71
CA ALA A 49 22.56 14.57 5.92
C ALA A 49 23.62 15.42 6.62
N TYR A 50 24.53 14.76 7.36
CA TYR A 50 25.54 15.40 8.19
C TYR A 50 26.89 15.33 7.48
N GLU A 51 27.02 16.05 6.37
CA GLU A 51 28.32 16.30 5.72
C GLU A 51 28.90 17.61 6.33
N PRO A 52 29.79 17.57 7.33
CA PRO A 52 30.26 18.77 8.04
C PRO A 52 31.12 19.69 7.15
N ARG A 53 31.50 19.25 5.95
CA ARG A 53 32.33 20.01 5.01
C ARG A 53 31.55 20.97 4.12
N ASN A 54 30.22 20.86 4.03
CA ASN A 54 29.44 21.77 3.19
C ASN A 54 28.02 22.04 3.74
N PRO A 55 27.81 23.15 4.48
CA PRO A 55 26.51 23.48 5.08
C PRO A 55 25.40 23.74 4.03
N ALA A 56 25.75 24.06 2.78
CA ALA A 56 24.76 24.25 1.71
C ALA A 56 24.14 22.92 1.25
N ILE A 57 24.88 21.81 1.32
CA ILE A 57 24.38 20.47 0.97
C ILE A 57 23.47 19.94 2.07
N ALA A 58 23.83 20.15 3.34
CA ALA A 58 23.03 19.74 4.49
C ALA A 58 21.60 20.32 4.43
N GLY A 59 21.45 21.61 4.12
CA GLY A 59 20.15 22.26 3.94
C GLY A 59 19.32 21.66 2.80
N MET A 60 19.95 21.40 1.65
CA MET A 60 19.27 20.84 0.47
C MET A 60 18.82 19.38 0.70
N VAL A 61 19.58 18.64 1.48
CA VAL A 61 19.28 17.25 1.87
C VAL A 61 18.16 17.22 2.91
N THR A 62 18.13 18.14 3.89
CA THR A 62 17.01 18.27 4.85
C THR A 62 15.68 18.65 4.23
N TRP A 63 15.67 19.56 3.24
CA TRP A 63 14.44 19.92 2.51
C TRP A 63 13.90 18.71 1.73
N ARG A 64 14.79 17.90 1.13
CA ARG A 64 14.41 16.67 0.43
C ARG A 64 13.90 15.57 1.37
N TYR A 65 14.30 15.55 2.63
CA TYR A 65 13.71 14.64 3.63
C TYR A 65 12.35 15.07 4.14
N GLN A 66 12.04 16.36 4.08
CA GLN A 66 10.76 16.89 4.54
C GLN A 66 9.61 16.66 3.57
N THR A 67 9.84 16.04 2.40
CA THR A 67 8.73 15.45 1.64
C THR A 67 8.23 14.22 2.39
N SER A 68 7.28 14.44 3.31
CA SER A 68 6.64 13.38 4.08
C SER A 68 6.17 12.26 3.14
N GLN A 69 6.29 11.00 3.54
CA GLN A 69 5.73 9.90 2.75
C GLN A 69 4.18 9.97 2.79
N PRO A 70 3.47 9.42 1.78
CA PRO A 70 2.02 9.34 1.82
C PRO A 70 1.57 8.58 3.06
N GLN A 71 0.72 9.22 3.88
CA GLN A 71 0.14 8.58 5.05
C GLN A 71 -1.10 7.80 4.66
N TYR A 72 -0.99 6.47 4.72
CA TYR A 72 -2.13 5.58 4.54
C TYR A 72 -2.91 5.43 5.85
N THR A 73 -4.23 5.41 5.77
CA THR A 73 -5.11 5.34 6.95
C THR A 73 -6.22 4.33 6.74
N CYS A 74 -6.77 3.79 7.84
CA CYS A 74 -7.95 2.94 7.79
C CYS A 74 -9.19 3.73 7.32
N PRO A 75 -9.99 3.22 6.37
CA PRO A 75 -11.24 3.89 5.96
C PRO A 75 -12.23 4.11 7.11
N SER A 76 -12.33 3.16 8.04
CA SER A 76 -13.31 3.20 9.14
C SER A 76 -12.83 4.04 10.32
N CYS A 77 -11.63 3.78 10.84
CA CYS A 77 -11.15 4.40 12.08
C CYS A 77 -10.05 5.45 11.89
N ARG A 78 -9.61 5.69 10.65
CA ARG A 78 -8.55 6.65 10.29
C ARG A 78 -7.19 6.43 10.94
N LYS A 79 -7.00 5.34 11.70
CA LYS A 79 -5.69 4.97 12.25
C LYS A 79 -4.67 4.83 11.12
N ALA A 80 -3.48 5.40 11.33
CA ALA A 80 -2.37 5.28 10.38
C ALA A 80 -1.97 3.82 10.19
N MET A 81 -1.80 3.42 8.93
CA MET A 81 -1.36 2.10 8.53
C MET A 81 0.15 2.12 8.32
N LYS A 82 0.86 1.35 9.13
CA LYS A 82 2.32 1.20 9.06
C LYS A 82 2.69 -0.13 8.42
N SER A 83 1.83 -1.13 8.61
CA SER A 83 2.05 -2.50 8.16
C SER A 83 1.17 -2.85 6.97
N ARG A 84 1.64 -3.80 6.16
CA ARG A 84 0.95 -4.25 4.95
C ARG A 84 -0.35 -4.98 5.33
N PRO A 85 -1.50 -4.63 4.72
CA PRO A 85 -2.73 -5.41 4.88
C PRO A 85 -2.54 -6.85 4.42
N THR A 86 -3.14 -7.79 5.15
CA THR A 86 -2.99 -9.23 4.91
C THR A 86 -4.33 -9.83 4.46
N GLU A 87 -4.31 -10.78 3.53
CA GLU A 87 -5.53 -11.51 3.14
C GLU A 87 -6.02 -12.38 4.32
N ASP A 88 -7.30 -12.27 4.67
CA ASP A 88 -7.91 -13.07 5.73
C ASP A 88 -8.47 -14.38 5.15
N TYR A 89 -7.64 -15.43 5.17
CA TYR A 89 -8.00 -16.75 4.62
C TYR A 89 -9.14 -17.43 5.40
N THR A 90 -9.28 -17.17 6.70
CA THR A 90 -10.35 -17.73 7.52
C THR A 90 -11.68 -17.13 7.12
N LEU A 91 -11.76 -15.79 7.05
CA LEU A 91 -12.96 -15.11 6.61
C LEU A 91 -13.29 -15.46 5.14
N LYS A 92 -12.27 -15.58 4.29
CA LYS A 92 -12.46 -16.03 2.91
C LYS A 92 -13.12 -17.41 2.84
N ALA A 93 -12.62 -18.39 3.60
CA ALA A 93 -13.21 -19.74 3.63
C ALA A 93 -14.67 -19.70 4.07
N LEU A 94 -15.00 -18.91 5.10
CA LEU A 94 -16.39 -18.73 5.55
C LEU A 94 -17.27 -18.10 4.47
N ILE A 95 -16.77 -17.10 3.76
CA ILE A 95 -17.49 -16.47 2.65
C ILE A 95 -17.76 -17.48 1.53
N HIS A 96 -16.82 -18.37 1.21
CA HIS A 96 -17.04 -19.43 0.22
C HIS A 96 -18.16 -20.38 0.66
N VAL A 97 -18.14 -20.85 1.91
CA VAL A 97 -19.20 -21.74 2.43
C VAL A 97 -20.57 -21.08 2.35
N LEU A 98 -20.67 -19.82 2.77
CA LEU A 98 -21.92 -19.06 2.70
C LEU A 98 -22.37 -18.85 1.25
N ALA A 99 -21.46 -18.50 0.35
CA ALA A 99 -21.79 -18.28 -1.04
C ALA A 99 -22.32 -19.56 -1.71
N THR A 100 -21.69 -20.71 -1.44
CA THR A 100 -22.19 -22.02 -1.89
C THR A 100 -23.58 -22.29 -1.35
N SER A 101 -23.86 -21.97 -0.09
CA SER A 101 -25.19 -22.17 0.50
C SER A 101 -26.28 -21.31 -0.13
N ILE A 102 -25.92 -20.16 -0.69
CA ILE A 102 -26.83 -19.20 -1.35
C ILE A 102 -26.87 -19.44 -2.88
N GLY A 103 -26.10 -20.41 -3.40
CA GLY A 103 -26.00 -20.68 -4.83
C GLY A 103 -25.21 -19.63 -5.63
N GLN A 104 -24.39 -18.82 -4.96
CA GLN A 104 -23.48 -17.87 -5.62
C GLN A 104 -22.17 -18.55 -6.01
N LEU A 105 -21.73 -18.32 -7.25
CA LEU A 105 -20.47 -18.86 -7.79
C LEU A 105 -19.30 -17.89 -7.52
N ASP A 106 -18.12 -18.46 -7.32
CA ASP A 106 -16.87 -17.69 -7.18
C ASP A 106 -16.50 -17.04 -8.54
N PRO A 107 -16.28 -15.72 -8.59
CA PRO A 107 -15.83 -15.03 -9.80
C PRO A 107 -14.51 -15.53 -10.39
N LYS A 108 -13.73 -16.36 -9.68
CA LYS A 108 -12.37 -16.75 -10.08
C LYS A 108 -12.26 -17.75 -11.24
N GLU A 109 -13.37 -18.26 -11.79
CA GLU A 109 -13.36 -19.16 -12.96
C GLU A 109 -13.15 -18.43 -14.31
N MET A 110 -13.22 -17.09 -14.40
CA MET A 110 -13.25 -16.41 -15.71
C MET A 110 -11.96 -15.70 -16.16
N THR A 111 -10.92 -15.56 -15.34
CA THR A 111 -9.78 -14.66 -15.67
C THR A 111 -8.42 -15.18 -15.25
N GLN A 112 -8.00 -16.33 -15.78
CA GLN A 112 -6.58 -16.73 -15.80
C GLN A 112 -6.01 -16.58 -17.21
N SER A 113 -5.85 -15.36 -17.71
CA SER A 113 -4.93 -15.10 -18.82
C SER A 113 -4.39 -13.67 -18.80
N ARG A 114 -3.06 -13.55 -19.03
CA ARG A 114 -2.20 -12.35 -19.13
C ARG A 114 -1.74 -11.74 -17.79
N ALA A 115 -0.47 -11.40 -17.57
CA ALA A 115 0.64 -11.19 -18.49
C ALA A 115 2.00 -11.59 -17.87
N LYS A 116 2.87 -12.10 -18.74
CA LYS A 116 4.31 -12.29 -18.56
C LYS A 116 4.97 -10.93 -18.80
N GLY A 117 5.59 -10.35 -17.79
CA GLY A 117 6.37 -9.11 -17.88
C GLY A 117 7.45 -9.11 -16.79
N CYS A 118 8.70 -9.11 -17.22
CA CYS A 118 9.88 -9.14 -16.36
C CYS A 118 10.37 -7.72 -16.05
N ALA A 119 11.17 -7.62 -14.98
CA ALA A 119 11.85 -6.47 -14.40
C ALA A 119 11.01 -5.51 -13.53
N VAL A 120 10.99 -5.73 -12.21
CA VAL A 120 10.75 -4.65 -11.23
C VAL A 120 11.51 -4.97 -9.93
N VAL A 121 12.35 -4.04 -9.47
CA VAL A 121 12.90 -4.07 -8.10
C VAL A 121 11.80 -3.49 -7.18
N SER A 122 11.27 -4.27 -6.23
CA SER A 122 10.21 -3.86 -5.27
C SER A 122 10.71 -3.94 -3.82
N GLU A 123 10.62 -2.83 -3.07
CA GLU A 123 11.09 -2.71 -1.68
C GLU A 123 10.24 -1.71 -0.82
N GLY A 124 8.94 -1.57 -1.06
CA GLY A 124 8.14 -0.37 -0.72
C GLY A 124 6.69 -0.53 -0.17
N PRO A 125 5.99 0.61 0.04
CA PRO A 125 4.98 0.85 1.08
C PRO A 125 3.54 0.41 0.74
N PHE A 126 3.43 -0.65 -0.06
CA PHE A 126 2.54 -1.82 0.02
C PHE A 126 2.60 -2.48 -1.37
N ASP A 127 3.82 -2.74 -1.82
CA ASP A 127 4.30 -2.62 -3.21
C ASP A 127 3.26 -2.75 -4.32
N SER A 128 2.86 -1.55 -4.76
CA SER A 128 1.81 -1.25 -5.75
C SER A 128 0.55 -2.09 -5.60
N PHE A 129 0.13 -2.23 -4.34
CA PHE A 129 -1.11 -2.82 -3.88
C PHE A 129 -1.26 -4.30 -4.20
N PHE A 130 -0.34 -5.03 -3.57
CA PHE A 130 -0.42 -6.46 -3.30
C PHE A 130 0.23 -7.38 -4.33
N GLY A 131 1.42 -7.04 -4.82
CA GLY A 131 2.40 -8.04 -5.23
C GLY A 131 3.85 -7.57 -5.02
N LYS A 132 4.82 -8.41 -4.62
CA LYS A 132 4.81 -9.89 -4.47
C LYS A 132 4.92 -10.36 -3.02
N ASP A 133 4.20 -11.43 -2.72
CA ASP A 133 4.33 -12.25 -1.51
C ASP A 133 5.15 -13.51 -1.84
N ARG A 134 5.74 -14.12 -0.82
CA ARG A 134 6.09 -15.54 -0.88
C ARG A 134 5.63 -16.24 0.38
#